data_AF-A0A268BQH0-F1
#
_entry.id   AF-A0A268BQH0-F1
#
_cell.length_a   1.000
_cell.length_b   1.000
_cell.length_c   1.000
_cell.angle_alpha   90.00
_cell.angle_beta   90.00
_cell.angle_gamma   90.00
#
_symmetry.space_group_name_H-M   'P 1'
#
loop_
_entity.id
_entity.type
_entity.pdbx_description
1 polymer ?
#
loop_
_entity_poly.entity_id
_entity_poly.type
_entity_poly.pdbx_seq_one_letter_code
_entity_poly.pdbx_strand_id
1 'polypeptide(L)' 'MRKIYEYMSKDQKKEALIKLKAERAELQTELENKSDYPRVIKEVLLHTLDAWQLEIEELELELKENS' A
#
# COMPACT_ATOMS: atom_id res chain seq x y z
N MET A 1 -1.90 -9.37 -5.17
CA MET A 1 -2.21 -8.21 -6.04
C MET A 1 -3.71 -8.03 -6.33
N ARG A 2 -4.23 -6.79 -6.34
CA ARG A 2 -5.61 -6.51 -6.80
C ARG A 2 -5.74 -6.79 -8.29
N LYS A 3 -6.79 -7.51 -8.71
CA LYS A 3 -7.08 -7.81 -10.13
C LYS A 3 -7.18 -6.57 -11.02
N ILE A 4 -7.46 -5.39 -10.44
CA ILE A 4 -7.59 -4.15 -11.19
C ILE A 4 -6.29 -3.75 -11.91
N TYR A 5 -5.12 -4.11 -11.36
CA TYR A 5 -3.84 -3.76 -11.97
C TYR A 5 -3.60 -4.49 -13.30
N GLU A 6 -4.15 -5.70 -13.48
CA GLU A 6 -4.05 -6.44 -14.75
C GLU A 6 -4.61 -5.65 -15.94
N TYR A 7 -5.53 -4.73 -15.68
CA TYR A 7 -6.19 -3.90 -16.69
C TYR A 7 -5.63 -2.47 -16.77
N MET A 8 -4.62 -2.13 -15.96
CA MET A 8 -4.01 -0.80 -15.94
C MET A 8 -2.82 -0.72 -16.89
N SER A 9 -2.66 0.43 -17.54
CA SER A 9 -1.44 0.76 -18.28
C SER A 9 -0.24 0.89 -17.31
N LYS A 10 0.98 0.83 -17.86
CA LYS A 10 2.21 1.00 -17.07
C LYS A 10 2.23 2.32 -16.31
N ASP A 11 1.75 3.41 -16.90
CA ASP A 11 1.74 4.71 -16.23
C ASP A 11 0.64 4.80 -15.16
N GLN A 12 -0.51 4.18 -15.38
CA GLN A 12 -1.55 4.05 -14.35
C GLN A 12 -1.06 3.23 -13.16
N LYS A 13 -0.29 2.16 -13.39
CA LYS A 13 0.36 1.37 -12.33
C LYS A 13 1.37 2.20 -11.54
N LYS A 14 2.20 3.01 -12.20
CA LYS A 14 3.12 3.94 -11.52
C LYS A 14 2.37 4.95 -10.65
N GLU A 15 1.29 5.53 -11.17
CA GLU A 15 0.47 6.48 -10.41
C GLU A 15 -0.17 5.81 -9.19
N ALA A 16 -0.72 4.60 -9.36
CA ALA A 16 -1.26 3.81 -8.27
C ALA A 16 -0.21 3.48 -7.20
N LEU A 17 1.01 3.10 -7.63
CA LEU A 17 2.13 2.83 -6.73
C LEU A 17 2.51 4.07 -5.90
N ILE A 18 2.55 5.25 -6.52
CA ILE A 18 2.86 6.51 -5.81
C ILE A 18 1.78 6.81 -4.76
N LYS A 19 0.51 6.70 -5.12
CA LYS A 19 -0.62 6.92 -4.20
C LYS A 19 -0.59 5.95 -3.03
N LEU A 20 -0.41 4.66 -3.31
CA LEU A 20 -0.37 3.62 -2.29
C LEU A 20 0.78 3.82 -1.30
N LYS A 21 1.96 4.22 -1.78
CA LYS A 21 3.09 4.58 -0.92
C LYS A 21 2.78 5.77 0.00
N ALA A 22 2.12 6.79 -0.54
CA ALA A 22 1.73 7.97 0.23
C ALA A 22 0.70 7.63 1.31
N GLU A 23 -0.36 6.90 0.96
CA GLU A 23 -1.40 6.44 1.90
C GLU A 23 -0.80 5.56 3.02
N ARG A 24 0.10 4.65 2.66
CA ARG A 24 0.80 3.82 3.65
C ARG A 24 1.64 4.65 4.61
N ALA A 25 2.40 5.63 4.10
CA ALA A 25 3.23 6.50 4.93
C ALA A 25 2.38 7.38 5.87
N GLU A 26 1.25 7.87 5.38
CA GLU A 26 0.29 8.64 6.17
C GLU A 26 -0.29 7.78 7.31
N LEU A 27 -0.77 6.57 7.01
CA LEU A 27 -1.29 5.65 8.02
C LEU A 27 -0.24 5.26 9.06
N GLN A 28 1.01 5.01 8.62
CA GLN A 28 2.11 4.71 9.53
C GLN A 28 2.39 5.88 10.47
N THR A 29 2.43 7.10 9.92
CA THR A 29 2.61 8.33 10.71
C THR A 29 1.44 8.54 11.68
N GLU A 30 0.21 8.24 11.27
CA GLU A 30 -0.96 8.32 12.14
C GLU A 30 -0.85 7.35 13.32
N LEU A 31 -0.45 6.10 13.08
CA LEU A 31 -0.26 5.10 14.14
C LEU A 31 0.90 5.41 15.09
N GLU A 32 1.95 6.06 14.61
CA GLU A 32 3.08 6.52 15.43
C GLU A 32 2.69 7.72 16.31
N ASN A 33 1.86 8.63 15.80
CA ASN A 33 1.45 9.86 16.50
C ASN A 33 0.18 9.69 17.37
N LYS A 34 -0.69 8.74 17.01
CA LYS A 34 -1.94 8.42 17.74
C LYS A 34 -1.94 6.92 18.02
N SER A 35 -1.79 6.57 19.30
CA SER A 35 -1.73 5.18 19.74
C SER A 35 -2.93 4.74 20.58
N ASP A 36 -3.96 5.59 20.66
CA ASP A 36 -5.17 5.39 21.47
C ASP A 36 -6.27 4.57 20.75
N TYR A 37 -5.98 4.02 19.58
CA TYR A 37 -6.87 3.08 18.92
C TYR A 37 -7.14 1.86 19.81
N PRO A 38 -8.41 1.41 19.91
CA PRO A 38 -8.73 0.12 20.51
C PRO A 38 -7.89 -0.99 19.87
N ARG A 39 -7.48 -1.99 20.67
CA ARG A 39 -6.59 -3.07 20.21
C ARG A 39 -7.02 -3.68 18.87
N VAL A 40 -8.30 -4.01 18.72
CA VAL A 40 -8.85 -4.61 17.49
C VAL A 40 -8.66 -3.68 16.28
N ILE A 41 -8.85 -2.37 16.47
CA ILE A 41 -8.64 -1.39 15.42
C ILE A 41 -7.15 -1.29 15.08
N LYS A 42 -6.28 -1.24 16.09
CA LYS A 42 -4.82 -1.21 15.87
C LYS A 42 -4.32 -2.44 15.11
N GLU A 43 -4.81 -3.63 15.45
CA GLU A 43 -4.48 -4.88 14.74
C GLU A 43 -4.91 -4.78 13.25
N VAL A 44 -6.12 -4.30 12.96
CA VAL A 44 -6.59 -4.11 11.57
C VAL A 44 -5.72 -3.09 10.82
N LEU A 45 -5.35 -1.97 11.45
CA LEU A 45 -4.52 -0.94 10.81
C LEU A 45 -3.10 -1.46 10.53
N LEU A 46 -2.51 -2.22 11.45
CA LEU A 46 -1.21 -2.87 11.23
C LEU A 46 -1.28 -3.91 10.10
N HIS A 47 -2.32 -4.75 10.07
CA HIS A 47 -2.54 -5.68 8.96
C HIS A 47 -2.72 -4.96 7.62
N THR A 48 -3.34 -3.78 7.63
CA THR A 48 -3.50 -2.95 6.43
C THR A 48 -2.15 -2.44 5.95
N LEU A 49 -1.27 -1.98 6.85
CA LEU A 49 0.09 -1.57 6.48
C LEU A 49 0.92 -2.70 5.87
N ASP A 50 0.83 -3.90 6.44
CA ASP A 50 1.52 -5.09 5.92
C ASP A 50 0.99 -5.47 4.53
N ALA A 51 -0.33 -5.46 4.36
CA ALA A 51 -0.97 -5.75 3.07
C ALA A 51 -0.56 -4.74 1.99
N TRP A 52 -0.53 -3.45 2.32
CA TRP A 52 -0.08 -2.41 1.39
C TRP A 52 1.40 -2.51 1.08
N GLN A 53 2.24 -2.90 2.04
CA GLN A 53 3.67 -3.14 1.79
C GLN A 53 3.88 -4.24 0.74
N LEU A 54 3.19 -5.37 0.90
CA LEU A 54 3.26 -6.47 -0.06
C LEU A 54 2.75 -6.03 -1.44
N GLU A 55 1.65 -5.28 -1.49
CA GLU A 55 1.09 -4.77 -2.74
C GLU A 55 2.05 -3.78 -3.45
N ILE A 56 2.76 -2.94 -2.70
CA ILE A 56 3.82 -2.06 -3.22
C ILE A 56 4.96 -2.89 -3.83
N GLU A 57 5.46 -3.90 -3.12
CA GLU A 57 6.57 -4.75 -3.56
C GLU A 57 6.21 -5.51 -4.85
N GLU A 58 5.00 -6.07 -4.91
CA GLU A 58 4.48 -6.77 -6.09
C GLU A 58 4.37 -5.82 -7.30
N LEU A 59 3.81 -4.62 -7.13
CA LEU A 59 3.70 -3.61 -8.20
C LEU A 59 5.07 -3.12 -8.67
N GLU A 60 6.02 -2.94 -7.77
CA GLU A 60 7.39 -2.55 -8.13
C GLU A 60 8.09 -3.63 -8.96
N LEU A 61 7.91 -4.90 -8.59
CA LEU A 61 8.46 -6.03 -9.32
C LEU A 61 7.84 -6.12 -10.72
N GLU A 62 6.53 -6.02 -10.83
CA GLU A 62 5.84 -6.04 -12.12
C GLU A 62 6.29 -4.88 -13.03
N LEU A 63 6.45 -3.67 -12.47
CA LEU A 63 6.91 -2.51 -13.22
C LEU A 63 8.37 -2.63 -13.67
N LYS A 64 9.21 -3.35 -12.92
CA LYS A 64 10.62 -3.64 -13.28
C LYS A 64 10.72 -4.72 -14.36
N GLU A 65 9.94 -5.80 -14.24
CA GLU A 65 9.94 -6.91 -15.20
C GLU A 65 9.36 -6.49 -16.56
N ASN A 66 8.41 -5.55 -16.57
CA ASN A 66 7.82 -4.98 -17.78
C ASN A 66 8.49 -3.66 -18.22
N SER A 67 9.79 -3.48 -17.96
CA SER A 67 10.53 -2.25 -18.28
C SER A 67 11.60 -2.34 -19.36
#